data_AF-A0A945AZ98-F1
#
_entry.id   AF-A0A945AZ98-F1
#
_cell.length_a   1.000
_cell.length_b   1.000
_cell.length_c   1.000
_cell.angle_alpha   90.00
_cell.angle_beta   90.00
_cell.angle_gamma   90.00
#
_symmetry.space_group_name_H-M   'P 1'
#
loop_
_entity.id
_entity.type
_entity.pdbx_description
1 polymer ?
#
loop_
_entity_poly.entity_id
_entity_poly.type
_entity_poly.pdbx_seq_one_letter_code
_entity_poly.pdbx_strand_id
1 'polypeptide(L)'
;MNSKNKIDPDFTQYVILGACNPGLVFRVLSKEIDIGLFLPCNVVVYEDPEKGETILGFIDPEMMVKAAGRTELDIFAKNVREKLQTALDSV
;
A
#
# COMPACT_ATOMS: atom_id res chain seq x y z
N MET A 1 19.03 3.17 7.07
CA MET A 1 19.47 4.54 6.71
C MET A 1 18.34 5.49 7.07
N ASN A 2 18.56 6.38 8.04
CA ASN A 2 17.54 7.32 8.51
C ASN A 2 17.78 8.67 7.81
N SER A 3 17.03 8.95 6.75
CA SER A 3 17.17 10.13 5.88
C SER A 3 16.60 11.39 6.54
N LYS A 4 17.22 11.86 7.63
CA LYS A 4 16.67 12.99 8.39
C LYS A 4 16.89 14.38 7.76
N ASN A 5 17.74 14.54 6.73
CA ASN A 5 18.27 15.87 6.37
C ASN A 5 18.25 16.24 4.87
N LYS A 6 17.24 15.86 4.08
CA LYS A 6 17.14 16.30 2.66
C LYS A 6 15.70 16.52 2.16
N ILE A 7 14.84 17.11 2.99
CA ILE A 7 13.47 17.45 2.59
C ILE A 7 13.26 18.93 2.88
N ASP A 8 12.71 19.63 1.89
CA ASP A 8 12.34 21.05 1.98
C ASP A 8 11.47 21.28 3.23
N PRO A 9 11.76 22.28 4.07
CA PRO A 9 10.93 22.60 5.24
C PRO A 9 9.47 22.92 4.88
N ASP A 10 9.16 23.30 3.64
CA ASP A 10 7.79 23.57 3.17
C ASP A 10 7.08 22.31 2.61
N PHE A 11 7.69 21.13 2.73
CA PHE A 11 7.06 19.89 2.29
C PHE A 11 5.88 19.52 3.20
N THR A 12 4.74 19.24 2.58
CA THR A 12 3.54 18.71 3.22
C THR A 12 3.87 17.58 4.20
N GLN A 13 3.24 17.60 5.38
CA GLN A 13 3.33 16.49 6.33
C GLN A 13 2.95 15.19 5.63
N TYR A 14 3.90 14.26 5.50
CA TYR A 14 3.74 13.06 4.68
C TYR A 14 4.37 11.86 5.37
N VAL A 15 3.61 10.77 5.48
CA VAL A 15 4.03 9.52 6.12
C VAL A 15 3.72 8.36 5.18
N ILE A 16 4.70 7.46 5.00
CA ILE A 16 4.51 6.17 4.33
C ILE A 16 4.52 5.08 5.40
N LEU A 17 3.43 4.31 5.45
CA LEU A 17 3.28 3.15 6.32
C LEU A 17 3.28 1.87 5.48
N GLY A 18 3.93 0.83 5.98
CA GLY A 18 3.89 -0.49 5.37
C GLY A 18 2.94 -1.41 6.13
N ALA A 19 1.86 -1.86 5.48
CA ALA A 19 0.94 -2.86 6.02
C ALA A 19 1.22 -4.23 5.40
N CYS A 20 1.42 -5.26 6.22
CA CYS A 20 1.70 -6.61 5.75
C CYS A 20 0.92 -7.63 6.56
N ASN A 21 0.26 -8.58 5.87
CA ASN A 21 -0.35 -9.75 6.49
C ASN A 21 0.54 -10.98 6.21
N PRO A 22 1.29 -11.49 7.19
CA PRO A 22 2.24 -12.59 6.98
C PRO A 22 1.60 -13.85 6.41
N GLY A 23 0.38 -14.19 6.83
CA GLY A 23 -0.34 -15.36 6.35
C GLY A 23 -0.77 -15.26 4.89
N LEU A 24 -1.07 -14.04 4.41
CA LEU A 24 -1.36 -13.78 3.00
C LEU A 24 -0.07 -13.73 2.16
N VAL A 25 0.97 -13.07 2.67
CA VAL A 25 2.25 -12.91 1.98
C VAL A 25 2.93 -14.25 1.72
N PHE A 26 2.97 -15.14 2.70
CA PHE A 26 3.56 -16.47 2.53
C PHE A 26 2.90 -17.26 1.38
N ARG A 27 1.56 -17.19 1.28
CA ARG A 27 0.79 -17.90 0.26
C ARG A 27 1.05 -17.37 -1.15
N VAL A 28 1.18 -16.05 -1.30
CA VAL A 28 1.36 -15.43 -2.63
C VAL A 28 2.81 -15.53 -3.10
N LEU A 29 3.79 -15.34 -2.22
CA LEU A 29 5.22 -15.49 -2.56
C LEU A 29 5.56 -16.92 -2.99
N SER A 30 4.84 -17.92 -2.46
CA SER A 30 5.00 -19.33 -2.87
C SER A 30 4.48 -19.60 -4.29
N LYS A 31 3.65 -18.72 -4.85
CA LYS A 31 3.07 -18.84 -6.20
C LYS A 31 3.77 -17.94 -7.21
N GLU A 32 4.06 -16.71 -6.80
CA GLU A 32 4.76 -15.72 -7.59
C GLU A 32 5.70 -14.95 -6.67
N ILE A 33 7.00 -15.19 -6.81
CA ILE A 33 8.01 -14.62 -5.91
C ILE A 33 8.21 -13.12 -6.20
N ASP A 34 8.07 -12.70 -7.46
CA ASP A 34 8.31 -11.32 -7.89
C ASP A 34 7.21 -10.36 -7.42
N ILE A 35 6.07 -10.89 -6.93
CA ILE A 35 5.04 -10.08 -6.26
C ILE A 35 5.60 -9.36 -5.02
N GLY A 36 6.73 -9.83 -4.48
CA GLY A 36 7.45 -9.16 -3.39
C GLY A 36 7.85 -7.72 -3.70
N LEU A 37 8.00 -7.37 -4.97
CA LEU A 37 8.26 -5.99 -5.41
C LEU A 37 7.11 -5.01 -5.08
N PHE A 38 5.90 -5.56 -4.89
CA PHE A 38 4.71 -4.80 -4.53
C PHE A 38 4.38 -4.88 -3.03
N LEU A 39 5.23 -5.54 -2.23
CA LEU A 39 5.07 -5.66 -0.79
C LEU A 39 6.00 -4.67 -0.05
N PRO A 40 5.59 -4.15 1.11
CA PRO A 40 4.28 -4.32 1.76
C PRO A 40 3.17 -3.53 1.05
N CYS A 41 1.91 -3.70 1.46
CA CYS A 41 0.85 -2.80 1.04
C CYS A 41 1.17 -1.39 1.59
N ASN A 42 1.69 -0.53 0.72
CA ASN A 42 2.05 0.84 1.07
C ASN A 42 0.78 1.67 1.31
N VAL A 43 0.78 2.38 2.42
CA VAL A 43 -0.25 3.34 2.81
C VAL A 43 0.41 4.70 2.95
N VAL A 44 -0.20 5.73 2.40
CA VAL A 44 0.27 7.11 2.48
C VAL A 44 -0.70 7.91 3.32
N VAL A 45 -0.16 8.73 4.21
CA VAL A 45 -0.93 9.68 5.02
C VAL A 45 -0.32 11.05 4.79
N TYR A 46 -1.11 12.00 4.31
CA TYR A 46 -0.61 13.36 4.11
C TYR A 46 -1.70 14.41 4.25
N GLU A 47 -1.30 15.65 4.46
CA GLU A 47 -2.23 16.79 4.53
C GLU A 47 -2.46 17.37 3.12
N ASP A 48 -3.72 17.53 2.70
CA ASP A 48 -4.05 18.21 1.44
C ASP A 48 -3.54 19.67 1.51
N PRO A 49 -2.63 20.10 0.62
CA PRO A 49 -2.02 21.43 0.70
C PRO A 49 -3.01 22.59 0.50
N GLU A 50 -4.13 22.34 -0.19
CA GLU A 50 -5.13 23.36 -0.51
C GLU A 50 -6.27 23.38 0.51
N LYS A 51 -6.67 22.20 1.01
CA LYS A 51 -7.84 22.03 1.89
C LYS A 51 -7.50 21.85 3.37
N GLY A 52 -6.26 21.48 3.70
CA GLY A 52 -5.86 21.13 5.07
C GLY A 52 -6.48 19.83 5.58
N GLU A 53 -7.05 19.00 4.71
CA GLU A 53 -7.68 17.72 5.07
C GLU A 53 -6.63 16.61 5.14
N THR A 54 -6.76 15.68 6.09
CA THR A 54 -5.91 14.48 6.11
C THR A 54 -6.36 13.51 5.04
N ILE A 55 -5.46 13.18 4.11
CA ILE A 55 -5.66 12.19 3.06
C ILE A 55 -4.98 10.89 3.44
N LEU A 56 -5.74 9.80 3.35
CA LEU A 56 -5.27 8.43 3.52
C LEU A 56 -5.42 7.69 2.19
N GLY A 57 -4.33 7.16 1.67
CA GLY A 57 -4.32 6.39 0.43
C GLY A 57 -3.61 5.06 0.62
N PHE A 58 -4.05 4.02 -0.08
CA PHE A 58 -3.33 2.76 -0.16
C PHE A 58 -3.24 2.31 -1.61
N ILE A 59 -2.21 1.53 -1.90
CA ILE A 59 -2.01 0.99 -3.23
C ILE A 59 -3.05 -0.11 -3.56
N ASP A 60 -3.64 -0.06 -4.76
CA ASP A 60 -4.68 -1.02 -5.18
C ASP A 60 -4.07 -2.38 -5.55
N PRO A 61 -4.31 -3.45 -4.76
CA PRO A 61 -3.73 -4.76 -5.02
C PRO A 61 -4.17 -5.38 -6.35
N GLU A 62 -5.39 -5.09 -6.81
CA GLU A 62 -5.90 -5.64 -8.08
C GLU A 62 -5.19 -4.98 -9.27
N MET A 63 -4.91 -3.68 -9.17
CA MET A 63 -4.14 -2.98 -10.19
C MET A 63 -2.70 -3.49 -10.26
N MET A 64 -2.06 -3.76 -9.11
CA MET A 64 -0.72 -4.34 -9.07
C MET A 64 -0.65 -5.70 -9.76
N VAL A 65 -1.57 -6.61 -9.43
CA VAL A 65 -1.60 -7.97 -9.97
C VAL A 65 -1.85 -7.94 -11.48
N LYS A 66 -2.72 -7.05 -11.96
CA LYS A 66 -2.92 -6.80 -13.40
C LYS A 66 -1.66 -6.26 -14.06
N ALA A 67 -0.98 -5.28 -13.43
CA ALA A 67 0.26 -4.73 -13.95
C ALA A 67 1.40 -5.76 -14.00
N ALA A 68 1.42 -6.71 -13.07
CA ALA A 68 2.36 -7.84 -13.06
C ALA A 68 2.01 -8.93 -14.11
N GLY A 69 0.85 -8.84 -14.77
CA GLY A 69 0.37 -9.85 -15.70
C GLY A 69 0.06 -11.19 -15.01
N ARG A 70 -0.50 -11.14 -13.79
CA ARG A 70 -0.73 -12.32 -12.93
C ARG A 70 -2.20 -12.49 -12.55
N THR A 71 -3.09 -12.51 -13.53
CA THR A 71 -4.55 -12.57 -13.31
C THR A 71 -5.00 -13.78 -12.48
N GLU A 72 -4.20 -14.85 -12.38
CA GLU A 72 -4.42 -15.97 -11.47
C GLU A 72 -4.43 -15.58 -9.97
N LEU A 73 -3.91 -14.39 -9.64
CA LEU A 73 -3.91 -13.82 -8.30
C LEU A 73 -5.08 -12.85 -8.07
N ASP A 74 -6.01 -12.66 -9.00
CA ASP A 74 -7.12 -11.70 -8.87
C ASP A 74 -7.97 -11.93 -7.60
N ILE A 75 -8.26 -13.19 -7.27
CA ILE A 75 -8.99 -13.53 -6.04
C ILE A 75 -8.18 -13.12 -4.80
N PHE A 76 -6.86 -13.33 -4.83
CA PHE A 76 -6.00 -12.91 -3.73
C PHE A 76 -5.97 -11.39 -3.58
N ALA A 77 -5.80 -10.68 -4.69
CA ALA A 77 -5.80 -9.22 -4.72
C ALA A 77 -7.11 -8.63 -4.18
N LYS A 78 -8.26 -9.17 -4.60
CA LYS A 78 -9.57 -8.76 -4.12
C LYS A 78 -9.70 -8.95 -2.60
N ASN A 79 -9.27 -10.08 -2.06
CA ASN A 79 -9.28 -10.34 -0.61
C ASN A 79 -8.38 -9.35 0.16
N VAL A 80 -7.22 -8.97 -0.39
CA VAL A 80 -6.35 -7.95 0.21
C VAL A 80 -7.03 -6.59 0.17
N ARG A 81 -7.62 -6.22 -0.97
CA ARG A 81 -8.35 -4.96 -1.14
C ARG A 81 -9.50 -4.82 -0.14
N GLU A 82 -10.32 -5.85 0.01
CA GLU A 82 -11.44 -5.86 0.98
C GLU A 82 -10.94 -5.62 2.41
N LYS A 83 -9.79 -6.22 2.78
CA LYS A 83 -9.18 -6.00 4.10
C LYS A 83 -8.65 -4.58 4.28
N LEU A 84 -8.00 -4.02 3.26
CA LEU A 84 -7.52 -2.63 3.30
C LEU A 84 -8.69 -1.65 3.38
N GLN A 85 -9.75 -1.89 2.61
CA GLN A 85 -10.97 -1.07 2.64
C GLN A 85 -11.64 -1.14 4.02
N THR A 86 -11.79 -2.33 4.59
CA THR A 86 -12.36 -2.49 5.94
C THR A 86 -11.56 -1.72 7.00
N ALA A 87 -10.23 -1.71 6.88
CA ALA A 87 -9.38 -0.94 7.79
C ALA A 87 -9.56 0.56 7.59
N LEU A 88 -9.67 1.02 6.34
CA LEU A 88 -9.94 2.42 6.01
C LEU A 88 -11.29 2.89 6.56
N ASP A 89 -12.35 2.10 6.37
CA ASP A 89 -13.71 2.43 6.80
C ASP A 89 -13.86 2.45 8.34
N SER A 90 -12.85 1.99 9.08
CA SER A 90 -12.85 1.95 10.55
C SER A 90 -12.22 3.17 11.23
N VAL A 91 -11.78 4.16 10.44
CA VAL A 91 -11.09 5.39 10.88
C VAL A 91 -11.96 6.61 10.67
#